data_AF-A0A0D3LHZ8-F1
#
_entry.id   AF-A0A0D3LHZ8-F1
#
_cell.length_a   1.000
_cell.length_b   1.000
_cell.length_c   1.000
_cell.angle_alpha   90.00
_cell.angle_beta   90.00
_cell.angle_gamma   90.00
#
_symmetry.space_group_name_H-M   'P 1'
#
loop_
_entity.id
_entity.type
_entity.pdbx_description
1 polymer ?
#
loop_
_entity_poly.entity_id
_entity_poly.type
_entity_poly.pdbx_seq_one_letter_code
_entity_poly.pdbx_strand_id
1 'polypeptide(L)'
;MKAMKIGPVQLLIIFVACCFTGCIKPYEPPILAEGNKYLVVEGYLTSGSPTTILLSRTSGLSNKEEIRAEAAAVVTVESQSGTTYTLQETTGGEYTAELDLNTQEHYRLNIKTLDGKNYLSDYVPYKNTPPIDDLSWIQKDDNNVYILINTHDPQNSTWYYKWDYEETWEWRASLSPFVDYVNGEFVPRTTFPPQRCWGNEKSKDILTASSVRYGTDIIKDHVLTIVPWHSWKITTKYSILVKQYALSKEAYEYFQQVKRNSEELGSLFDPQPVELAGNIYYVDAPNEPVVGFFGAGSVHEQRIFIDNLELRNWDYNWECVTRKVPVDSFEYYFGQGRLAPFSYNPLDTTAQGLYNLHCIDCSLRANPVKPDFWE
;
A
#
# COMPACT_ATOMS: atom_id res chain seq x y z
N MET A 1 61.31 20.38 -6.48
CA MET A 1 59.87 20.67 -6.24
C MET A 1 59.66 22.17 -6.33
N LYS A 2 58.99 22.67 -7.38
CA LYS A 2 58.65 24.10 -7.49
C LYS A 2 57.38 24.36 -6.70
N ALA A 3 57.46 25.24 -5.71
CA ALA A 3 56.30 25.72 -4.96
C ALA A 3 55.39 26.52 -5.89
N MET A 4 54.16 26.03 -6.09
CA MET A 4 53.16 26.70 -6.92
C MET A 4 52.64 27.93 -6.14
N LYS A 5 52.89 29.14 -6.67
CA LYS A 5 52.38 30.39 -6.08
C LYS A 5 50.90 30.53 -6.46
N ILE A 6 50.03 30.35 -5.48
CA ILE A 6 48.58 30.54 -5.62
C ILE A 6 48.30 32.04 -5.53
N GLY A 7 47.72 32.63 -6.58
CA GLY A 7 47.37 34.05 -6.62
C GLY A 7 46.10 34.36 -5.80
N PRO A 8 45.87 35.62 -5.42
CA PRO A 8 44.72 36.02 -4.60
C PRO A 8 43.36 35.66 -5.23
N VAL A 9 43.26 35.63 -6.56
CA VAL A 9 42.07 35.20 -7.31
C VAL A 9 41.82 33.69 -7.18
N GLN A 10 42.88 32.87 -7.19
CA GLN A 10 42.76 31.42 -6.99
C GLN A 10 42.39 31.07 -5.54
N LEU A 11 42.88 31.85 -4.57
CA LEU A 11 42.46 31.75 -3.17
C LEU A 11 40.98 32.10 -2.99
N LEU A 12 40.48 33.12 -3.70
CA LEU A 12 39.07 33.50 -3.70
C LEU A 12 38.19 32.40 -4.33
N ILE A 13 38.63 31.79 -5.44
CA ILE A 13 37.91 30.70 -6.10
C ILE A 13 37.86 29.45 -5.20
N ILE A 14 38.95 29.11 -4.50
CA ILE A 14 38.98 27.99 -3.55
C ILE A 14 38.08 28.28 -2.34
N PHE A 15 38.08 29.52 -1.83
CA PHE A 15 37.20 29.93 -0.72
C PHE A 15 35.72 29.85 -1.10
N VAL A 16 35.35 30.36 -2.29
CA VAL A 16 33.99 30.29 -2.81
C VAL A 16 33.58 28.82 -3.07
N ALA A 17 34.47 27.98 -3.59
CA ALA A 17 34.21 26.55 -3.78
C ALA A 17 33.99 25.80 -2.45
N CYS A 18 34.70 26.17 -1.37
CA CYS A 18 34.46 25.63 -0.04
C CYS A 18 33.15 26.12 0.60
N CYS A 19 32.62 27.29 0.21
CA CYS A 19 31.31 27.75 0.69
C CYS A 19 30.13 26.97 0.11
N PHE A 20 30.33 26.19 -0.96
CA PHE A 20 29.29 25.33 -1.55
C PHE A 20 29.27 23.89 -1.00
N THR A 21 30.16 23.53 -0.06
CA THR A 21 30.09 22.22 0.61
C THR A 21 29.20 22.29 1.85
N GLY A 22 27.97 22.79 1.70
CA GLY A 22 26.94 22.65 2.71
C GLY A 22 26.33 21.26 2.59
N CYS A 23 26.66 20.34 3.50
CA CYS A 23 25.93 19.08 3.61
C CYS A 23 24.49 19.40 4.02
N ILE A 24 23.53 19.13 3.15
CA ILE A 24 22.11 19.08 3.50
C ILE A 24 21.98 17.98 4.56
N LYS A 25 21.70 18.36 5.81
CA LYS A 25 21.37 17.39 6.84
C LYS A 25 19.89 17.02 6.65
N PRO A 26 19.57 15.72 6.48
CA PRO A 26 18.19 15.27 6.52
C PRO A 26 17.53 15.77 7.80
N TYR A 27 16.33 16.35 7.69
CA TYR A 27 15.53 16.65 8.86
C TYR A 27 14.99 15.33 9.40
N GLU A 28 15.43 14.96 10.60
CA GLU A 28 14.84 13.86 11.33
C GLU A 28 13.83 14.46 12.31
N PRO A 29 12.51 14.22 12.13
CA PRO A 29 11.54 14.69 13.10
C PRO A 29 11.87 14.09 14.47
N PRO A 30 11.62 14.79 15.59
CA PRO A 30 11.96 14.31 16.94
C PRO A 30 11.43 12.91 17.27
N ILE A 31 10.32 12.49 16.64
CA ILE A 31 9.74 11.14 16.77
C ILE A 31 10.58 10.02 16.10
N LEU A 32 11.51 10.37 15.22
CA LEU A 32 12.46 9.44 14.58
C LEU A 32 13.89 9.69 15.02
N ALA A 33 14.14 10.81 15.71
CA ALA A 33 15.43 11.14 16.30
C ALA A 33 15.62 10.34 17.59
N GLU A 34 16.76 9.64 17.68
CA GLU A 34 17.24 8.87 18.84
C GLU A 34 16.45 7.60 19.21
N GLY A 35 16.73 6.47 18.55
CA GLY A 35 16.61 5.10 19.14
C GLY A 35 15.28 4.64 19.75
N ASN A 36 14.27 5.51 19.79
CA ASN A 36 13.01 5.36 20.47
C ASN A 36 12.05 4.67 19.51
N LYS A 37 11.47 3.57 19.98
CA LYS A 37 10.54 2.72 19.24
C LYS A 37 9.14 3.07 19.72
N TYR A 38 8.58 4.13 19.16
CA TYR A 38 7.23 4.58 19.49
C TYR A 38 6.19 3.60 18.97
N LEU A 39 5.08 3.48 19.69
CA LEU A 39 3.97 2.64 19.26
C LEU A 39 3.27 3.27 18.05
N VAL A 40 3.01 2.45 17.05
CA VAL A 40 2.20 2.78 15.88
C VAL A 40 0.94 1.94 15.96
N VAL A 41 -0.23 2.60 15.92
CA VAL A 41 -1.54 1.98 15.98
C VAL A 41 -2.29 2.31 14.69
N GLU A 42 -2.62 1.29 13.93
CA GLU A 42 -3.46 1.41 12.74
C GLU A 42 -4.70 0.55 12.89
N GLY A 43 -5.83 1.05 12.40
CA GLY A 43 -7.09 0.30 12.42
C GLY A 43 -8.27 1.19 12.74
N TYR A 44 -9.46 0.62 12.55
CA TYR A 44 -10.73 1.31 12.74
C TYR A 44 -11.71 0.32 13.36
N LEU A 45 -12.34 0.74 14.45
CA LEU A 45 -13.35 -0.07 15.12
C LEU A 45 -14.62 -0.10 14.27
N THR A 46 -15.05 -1.30 13.87
CA THR A 46 -16.24 -1.51 13.04
C THR A 46 -17.13 -2.61 13.60
N SER A 47 -18.43 -2.56 13.26
CA SER A 47 -19.40 -3.60 13.57
C SER A 47 -19.93 -4.23 12.27
N GLY A 48 -20.24 -5.53 12.32
CA GLY A 48 -20.72 -6.29 11.16
C GLY A 48 -19.63 -6.85 10.22
N SER A 49 -18.38 -6.46 10.42
CA SER A 49 -17.19 -7.10 9.86
C SER A 49 -16.13 -7.25 10.95
N PRO A 50 -15.14 -8.15 10.79
CA PRO A 50 -14.02 -8.21 11.73
C PRO A 50 -13.33 -6.84 11.85
N THR A 51 -13.20 -6.34 13.07
CA THR A 51 -12.34 -5.21 13.41
C THR A 51 -10.91 -5.70 13.44
N THR A 52 -9.99 -4.99 12.78
CA THR A 52 -8.55 -5.29 12.83
C THR A 52 -7.78 -4.07 13.31
N ILE A 53 -6.97 -4.26 14.34
CA ILE A 53 -6.01 -3.28 14.87
C ILE A 53 -4.61 -3.84 14.65
N LEU A 54 -3.79 -3.11 13.90
CA LEU A 54 -2.39 -3.40 13.65
C LEU A 54 -1.52 -2.57 14.59
N LEU A 55 -0.66 -3.24 15.34
CA LEU A 55 0.29 -2.62 16.23
C LEU A 55 1.71 -2.88 15.73
N SER A 56 2.48 -1.80 15.60
CA SER A 56 3.89 -1.87 15.22
C SER A 56 4.72 -0.82 15.95
N ARG A 57 6.02 -0.79 15.67
CA ARG A 57 6.96 0.17 16.25
C ARG A 57 7.68 0.95 15.17
N THR A 58 7.89 2.24 15.44
CA THR A 58 8.74 3.09 14.59
C THR A 58 10.17 2.56 14.56
N SER A 59 10.86 2.79 13.44
CA SER A 59 12.28 2.54 13.26
C SER A 59 12.99 3.84 12.86
N GLY A 60 14.26 3.99 13.26
CA GLY A 60 15.05 5.16 12.88
C GLY A 60 15.31 5.19 11.38
N LEU A 61 15.40 6.40 10.80
CA LEU A 61 15.53 6.63 9.36
C LEU A 61 16.77 5.97 8.72
N SER A 62 17.83 5.73 9.50
CA SER A 62 19.06 5.06 9.04
C SER A 62 18.95 3.53 8.97
N ASN A 63 17.93 2.94 9.58
CA ASN A 63 17.74 1.49 9.61
C ASN A 63 16.70 1.07 8.56
N LYS A 64 17.15 0.34 7.53
CA LYS A 64 16.28 -0.42 6.60
C LYS A 64 15.62 -1.64 7.27
N GLU A 65 15.39 -1.62 8.57
CA GLU A 65 14.72 -2.73 9.23
C GLU A 65 13.24 -2.77 8.85
N GLU A 66 12.74 -3.98 8.65
CA GLU A 66 11.33 -4.29 8.47
C GLU A 66 10.48 -3.69 9.60
N ILE A 67 9.22 -3.33 9.27
CA ILE A 67 8.21 -2.89 10.25
C ILE A 67 8.19 -3.90 11.40
N ARG A 68 8.53 -3.45 12.60
CA ARG A 68 8.58 -4.32 13.78
C ARG A 68 7.18 -4.40 14.38
N ALA A 69 6.53 -5.55 14.22
CA ALA A 69 5.24 -5.83 14.83
C ALA A 69 5.32 -5.80 16.37
N GLU A 70 4.31 -5.22 17.01
CA GLU A 70 4.12 -5.25 18.46
C GLU A 70 3.26 -6.47 18.82
N ALA A 71 3.90 -7.62 18.98
CA ALA A 71 3.24 -8.88 19.25
C ALA A 71 2.96 -9.12 20.74
N ALA A 72 2.03 -10.03 21.03
CA ALA A 72 1.66 -10.47 22.39
C ALA A 72 1.20 -9.34 23.34
N ALA A 73 0.63 -8.26 22.79
CA ALA A 73 -0.08 -7.26 23.56
C ALA A 73 -1.50 -7.75 23.92
N VAL A 74 -2.05 -7.25 25.02
CA VAL A 74 -3.47 -7.40 25.33
C VAL A 74 -4.18 -6.18 24.78
N VAL A 75 -5.00 -6.38 23.75
CA VAL A 75 -5.76 -5.31 23.08
C VAL A 75 -7.23 -5.48 23.39
N THR A 76 -7.83 -4.44 23.98
CA THR A 76 -9.25 -4.41 24.28
C THR A 76 -9.90 -3.12 23.80
N VAL A 77 -11.18 -3.20 23.48
CA VAL A 77 -12.05 -2.07 23.19
C VAL A 77 -13.05 -1.96 24.33
N GLU A 78 -13.23 -0.76 24.87
CA GLU A 78 -14.15 -0.50 25.97
C GLU A 78 -15.21 0.50 25.52
N SER A 79 -16.48 0.16 25.73
CA SER A 79 -17.59 1.07 25.56
C SER A 79 -17.73 2.00 26.77
N GLN A 80 -18.30 3.19 26.58
CA GLN A 80 -18.54 4.13 27.66
C GLN A 80 -19.46 3.56 28.77
N SER A 81 -20.29 2.57 28.44
CA SER A 81 -21.11 1.82 29.41
C SER A 81 -20.35 0.77 30.21
N GLY A 82 -19.06 0.55 29.93
CA GLY A 82 -18.16 -0.38 30.64
C GLY A 82 -18.09 -1.79 30.05
N THR A 83 -18.73 -2.03 28.89
CA THR A 83 -18.61 -3.31 28.19
C THR A 83 -17.25 -3.38 27.51
N THR A 84 -16.53 -4.48 27.70
CA THR A 84 -15.17 -4.67 27.16
C THR A 84 -15.15 -5.82 26.17
N TYR A 85 -14.49 -5.61 25.05
CA TYR A 85 -14.28 -6.57 23.99
C TYR A 85 -12.79 -6.83 23.83
N THR A 86 -12.37 -8.09 23.84
CA THR A 86 -10.96 -8.47 23.69
C THR A 86 -10.67 -8.89 22.27
N LEU A 87 -9.66 -8.28 21.66
CA LEU A 87 -9.18 -8.65 20.33
C LEU A 87 -8.16 -9.77 20.44
N GLN A 88 -8.24 -10.73 19.52
CA GLN A 88 -7.34 -11.89 19.48
C GLN A 88 -6.22 -11.64 18.47
N GLU A 89 -4.99 -11.94 18.86
CA GLU A 89 -3.85 -11.87 17.95
C GLU A 89 -3.90 -13.02 16.93
N THR A 90 -3.83 -12.71 15.63
CA THR A 90 -3.81 -13.71 14.54
C THR A 90 -2.38 -13.96 14.06
N THR A 91 -1.73 -12.89 13.63
CA THR A 91 -0.31 -12.82 13.27
C THR A 91 0.34 -11.81 14.20
N GLY A 92 1.65 -11.91 14.43
CA GLY A 92 2.36 -10.97 15.29
C GLY A 92 1.99 -9.52 14.98
N GLY A 93 1.41 -8.82 15.96
CA GLY A 93 0.98 -7.41 15.83
C GLY A 93 -0.37 -7.17 15.17
N GLU A 94 -1.09 -8.19 14.71
CA GLU A 94 -2.44 -8.08 14.15
C GLU A 94 -3.48 -8.61 15.14
N TYR A 95 -4.37 -7.76 15.61
CA TYR A 95 -5.39 -8.08 16.61
C TYR A 95 -6.78 -7.92 15.99
N THR A 96 -7.60 -8.98 16.05
CA THR A 96 -8.91 -9.00 15.40
C THR A 96 -10.04 -9.47 16.32
N ALA A 97 -11.24 -8.95 16.09
CA ALA A 97 -12.47 -9.46 16.70
C ALA A 97 -13.71 -9.13 15.86
N GLU A 98 -14.71 -10.00 15.92
CA GLU A 98 -16.06 -9.68 15.49
C GLU A 98 -16.82 -9.05 16.66
N LEU A 99 -17.33 -7.85 16.46
CA LEU A 99 -17.87 -7.02 17.53
C LEU A 99 -19.30 -6.59 17.22
N ASP A 100 -20.18 -6.78 18.20
CA ASP A 100 -21.53 -6.21 18.21
C ASP A 100 -21.50 -4.91 19.01
N LEU A 101 -21.54 -3.78 18.30
CA LEU A 101 -21.34 -2.44 18.87
C LEU A 101 -22.66 -1.67 18.87
N ASN A 102 -22.92 -0.98 19.98
CA ASN A 102 -23.98 0.01 20.08
C ASN A 102 -23.57 1.30 19.35
N THR A 103 -24.28 1.62 18.27
CA THR A 103 -24.00 2.79 17.42
C THR A 103 -24.24 4.15 18.08
N GLN A 104 -24.81 4.16 19.29
CA GLN A 104 -25.05 5.39 20.08
C GLN A 104 -23.99 5.61 21.18
N GLU A 105 -23.03 4.68 21.33
CA GLU A 105 -22.00 4.76 22.36
C GLU A 105 -20.68 5.31 21.83
N HIS A 106 -19.84 5.70 22.78
CA HIS A 106 -18.45 6.04 22.54
C HIS A 106 -17.57 4.86 22.94
N TYR A 107 -16.47 4.70 22.22
CA TYR A 107 -15.53 3.60 22.40
C TYR A 107 -14.12 4.14 22.60
N ARG A 108 -13.32 3.40 23.37
CA ARG A 108 -11.88 3.64 23.46
C ARG A 108 -11.11 2.34 23.27
N LEU A 109 -9.88 2.48 22.78
CA LEU A 109 -8.91 1.41 22.67
C LEU A 109 -8.03 1.39 23.92
N ASN A 110 -7.74 0.18 24.41
CA ASN A 110 -6.79 -0.07 25.48
C ASN A 110 -5.77 -1.12 25.01
N ILE A 111 -4.49 -0.78 25.11
CA ILE A 111 -3.39 -1.62 24.69
C ILE A 111 -2.45 -1.78 25.88
N LYS A 112 -2.25 -3.03 26.31
CA LYS A 112 -1.22 -3.38 27.28
C LYS A 112 -0.15 -4.22 26.59
N THR A 113 1.02 -3.63 26.39
CA THR A 113 2.13 -4.29 25.71
C THR A 113 2.81 -5.33 26.61
N LEU A 114 3.60 -6.22 26.00
CA LEU A 114 4.29 -7.30 26.73
C LEU A 114 5.29 -6.77 27.76
N ASP A 115 5.93 -5.62 27.48
CA ASP A 115 6.84 -4.93 28.40
C ASP A 115 6.11 -4.17 29.53
N GLY A 116 4.78 -4.22 29.56
CA GLY A 116 3.95 -3.70 30.64
C GLY A 116 3.49 -2.25 30.48
N LYS A 117 3.79 -1.58 29.36
CA LYS A 117 3.25 -0.25 29.07
C LYS A 117 1.75 -0.33 28.75
N ASN A 118 1.00 0.67 29.21
CA ASN A 118 -0.45 0.77 29.00
C ASN A 118 -0.77 2.03 28.18
N TYR A 119 -1.42 1.86 27.03
CA TYR A 119 -1.85 2.95 26.17
C TYR A 119 -3.37 3.00 26.14
N LEU A 120 -3.91 4.20 26.11
CA LEU A 120 -5.34 4.45 25.98
C LEU A 120 -5.59 5.42 24.83
N SER A 121 -6.66 5.19 24.09
CA SER A 121 -7.25 6.24 23.28
C SER A 121 -8.22 7.10 24.08
N ASP A 122 -8.49 8.29 23.58
CA ASP A 122 -9.70 9.03 23.93
C ASP A 122 -10.95 8.22 23.55
N TYR A 123 -12.06 8.53 24.22
CA TYR A 123 -13.37 8.04 23.80
C TYR A 123 -13.79 8.72 22.49
N VAL A 124 -14.09 7.93 21.47
CA VAL A 124 -14.56 8.40 20.17
C VAL A 124 -15.99 7.94 19.90
N PRO A 125 -16.83 8.77 19.27
CA PRO A 125 -18.19 8.38 18.92
C PRO A 125 -18.19 7.32 17.82
N TYR A 126 -19.15 6.40 17.86
CA TYR A 126 -19.44 5.56 16.71
C TYR A 126 -20.05 6.41 15.59
N LYS A 127 -19.39 6.46 14.43
CA LYS A 127 -19.82 7.20 13.25
C LYS A 127 -20.55 6.29 12.26
N ASN A 128 -21.79 6.63 11.92
CA ASN A 128 -22.49 5.97 10.81
C ASN A 128 -21.98 6.53 9.49
N THR A 129 -21.29 5.69 8.71
CA THR A 129 -20.88 6.03 7.35
C THR A 129 -22.09 5.96 6.42
N PRO A 130 -22.33 6.97 5.56
CA PRO A 130 -23.34 6.90 4.53
C PRO A 130 -22.94 5.92 3.40
N PRO A 131 -23.89 5.44 2.60
CA PRO A 131 -23.58 4.59 1.47
C PRO A 131 -22.71 5.29 0.42
N ILE A 132 -22.00 4.49 -0.37
CA ILE A 132 -21.42 4.94 -1.63
C ILE A 132 -22.58 5.02 -2.63
N ASP A 133 -22.79 6.18 -3.25
CA ASP A 133 -23.87 6.37 -4.23
C ASP A 133 -23.49 5.76 -5.57
N ASP A 134 -22.26 6.01 -5.98
CA ASP A 134 -21.68 5.53 -7.23
C ASP A 134 -20.17 5.41 -7.09
N LEU A 135 -19.66 4.27 -7.54
CA LEU A 135 -18.24 4.03 -7.77
C LEU A 135 -18.12 3.71 -9.25
N SER A 136 -17.42 4.57 -9.99
CA SER A 136 -17.34 4.49 -11.44
C SER A 136 -15.93 4.80 -11.93
N TRP A 137 -15.73 4.68 -13.23
CA TRP A 137 -14.47 4.99 -13.88
C TRP A 137 -14.69 5.73 -15.18
N ILE A 138 -13.72 6.59 -15.54
CA ILE A 138 -13.68 7.24 -16.84
C ILE A 138 -12.27 7.18 -17.41
N GLN A 139 -12.16 6.93 -18.72
CA GLN A 139 -10.89 7.06 -19.44
C GLN A 139 -10.81 8.44 -20.10
N LYS A 140 -9.86 9.28 -19.67
CA LYS A 140 -9.69 10.64 -20.22
C LYS A 140 -8.80 10.64 -21.46
N ASP A 141 -8.57 11.82 -22.03
CA ASP A 141 -7.81 12.01 -23.29
C ASP A 141 -6.31 11.74 -23.17
N ASP A 142 -5.78 11.69 -21.96
CA ASP A 142 -4.43 11.21 -21.65
C ASP A 142 -4.35 9.66 -21.59
N ASN A 143 -5.43 8.98 -21.98
CA ASN A 143 -5.64 7.53 -21.88
C ASN A 143 -5.60 6.95 -20.47
N ASN A 144 -5.41 7.75 -19.42
CA ASN A 144 -5.44 7.28 -18.04
C ASN A 144 -6.88 6.92 -17.62
N VAL A 145 -7.00 5.93 -16.74
CA VAL A 145 -8.28 5.55 -16.14
C VAL A 145 -8.40 6.19 -14.77
N TYR A 146 -9.41 7.02 -14.58
CA TYR A 146 -9.72 7.69 -13.33
C TYR A 146 -10.83 6.95 -12.62
N ILE A 147 -10.59 6.51 -11.39
CA ILE A 147 -11.63 5.94 -10.53
C ILE A 147 -12.29 7.08 -9.75
N LEU A 148 -13.61 7.19 -9.88
CA LEU A 148 -14.42 8.26 -9.32
C LEU A 148 -15.36 7.71 -8.26
N ILE A 149 -15.58 8.49 -7.20
CA ILE A 149 -16.58 8.18 -6.18
C ILE A 149 -17.55 9.33 -5.95
N ASN A 150 -18.80 8.96 -5.70
CA ASN A 150 -19.88 9.84 -5.30
C ASN A 150 -20.50 9.32 -3.99
N THR A 151 -20.76 10.22 -3.04
CA THR A 151 -21.47 9.91 -1.81
C THR A 151 -22.17 11.14 -1.26
N HIS A 152 -23.26 10.95 -0.54
CA HIS A 152 -23.93 12.00 0.20
C HIS A 152 -24.47 11.48 1.53
N ASP A 153 -24.62 12.38 2.49
CA ASP A 153 -25.36 12.12 3.73
C ASP A 153 -26.58 13.04 3.80
N PRO A 154 -27.81 12.52 3.59
CA PRO A 154 -29.01 13.35 3.65
C PRO A 154 -29.29 13.94 5.03
N GLN A 155 -28.67 13.40 6.09
CA GLN A 155 -28.78 13.92 7.46
C GLN A 155 -27.73 14.99 7.77
N ASN A 156 -26.76 15.23 6.88
CA ASN A 156 -25.63 16.15 7.07
C ASN A 156 -24.85 15.88 8.37
N SER A 157 -24.56 14.61 8.65
CA SER A 157 -23.86 14.16 9.85
C SER A 157 -22.41 13.72 9.58
N THR A 158 -22.00 13.68 8.31
CA THR A 158 -20.74 13.08 7.82
C THR A 158 -19.94 14.05 6.96
N TRP A 159 -19.54 15.18 7.53
CA TRP A 159 -18.84 16.22 6.76
C TRP A 159 -17.41 15.88 6.29
N TYR A 160 -16.85 14.78 6.77
CA TYR A 160 -15.46 14.38 6.55
C TYR A 160 -15.42 12.90 6.21
N TYR A 161 -14.70 12.58 5.13
CA TYR A 161 -14.65 11.25 4.56
C TYR A 161 -13.21 10.79 4.42
N LYS A 162 -13.02 9.49 4.56
CA LYS A 162 -11.80 8.77 4.18
C LYS A 162 -12.17 7.56 3.34
N TRP A 163 -11.29 7.23 2.42
CA TRP A 163 -11.37 5.99 1.64
C TRP A 163 -10.09 5.19 1.77
N ASP A 164 -10.25 3.87 1.70
CA ASP A 164 -9.18 2.92 1.40
C ASP A 164 -9.62 2.10 0.20
N TYR A 165 -8.67 1.52 -0.53
CA TYR A 165 -9.01 0.59 -1.59
C TYR A 165 -8.08 -0.61 -1.67
N GLU A 166 -8.61 -1.70 -2.21
CA GLU A 166 -7.87 -2.90 -2.55
C GLU A 166 -8.05 -3.21 -4.04
N GLU A 167 -6.94 -3.17 -4.77
CA GLU A 167 -6.88 -3.48 -6.18
C GLU A 167 -6.59 -4.97 -6.38
N THR A 168 -7.19 -5.56 -7.40
CA THR A 168 -6.87 -6.92 -7.83
C THR A 168 -6.90 -6.97 -9.35
N TRP A 169 -5.90 -7.60 -9.96
CA TRP A 169 -5.82 -7.71 -11.42
C TRP A 169 -5.43 -9.10 -11.87
N GLU A 170 -5.98 -9.49 -13.01
CA GLU A 170 -5.59 -10.72 -13.69
C GLU A 170 -4.28 -10.51 -14.45
N TRP A 171 -3.31 -11.39 -14.18
CA TRP A 171 -2.05 -11.50 -14.89
C TRP A 171 -1.96 -12.85 -15.60
N ARG A 172 -1.63 -12.80 -16.90
CA ARG A 172 -1.45 -14.01 -17.73
C ARG A 172 0.01 -14.16 -18.15
N ALA A 173 0.55 -15.37 -18.00
CA ALA A 173 1.84 -15.71 -18.59
C ALA A 173 1.72 -15.63 -20.13
N SER A 174 2.67 -14.97 -20.78
CA SER A 174 2.62 -14.71 -22.23
C SER A 174 2.97 -15.95 -23.06
N LEU A 175 3.69 -16.91 -22.48
CA LEU A 175 4.19 -18.11 -23.14
C LEU A 175 3.87 -19.34 -22.30
N SER A 176 3.52 -20.45 -22.95
CA SER A 176 3.35 -21.73 -22.26
C SER A 176 4.57 -22.63 -22.52
N PRO A 177 5.20 -23.19 -21.48
CA PRO A 177 6.34 -24.08 -21.65
C PRO A 177 5.88 -25.52 -21.92
N PHE A 178 6.39 -26.12 -22.98
CA PHE A 178 6.03 -27.48 -23.42
C PHE A 178 7.13 -28.52 -23.19
N VAL A 179 8.34 -28.09 -22.87
CA VAL A 179 9.52 -28.97 -22.73
C VAL A 179 10.36 -28.60 -21.52
N ASP A 180 11.03 -29.60 -20.97
CA ASP A 180 12.12 -29.48 -20.00
C ASP A 180 13.43 -29.95 -20.62
N TYR A 181 14.57 -29.45 -20.12
CA TYR A 181 15.89 -29.94 -20.50
C TYR A 181 16.49 -30.68 -19.32
N VAL A 182 16.55 -32.01 -19.41
CA VAL A 182 16.95 -32.91 -18.33
C VAL A 182 18.00 -33.87 -18.84
N ASN A 183 19.14 -33.97 -18.15
CA ASN A 183 20.23 -34.89 -18.51
C ASN A 183 20.71 -34.79 -19.96
N GLY A 184 20.71 -33.58 -20.54
CA GLY A 184 21.17 -33.34 -21.91
C GLY A 184 20.10 -33.46 -23.00
N GLU A 185 18.86 -33.79 -22.63
CA GLU A 185 17.77 -34.03 -23.58
C GLU A 185 16.54 -33.17 -23.31
N PHE A 186 15.84 -32.79 -24.39
CA PHE A 186 14.53 -32.18 -24.28
C PHE A 186 13.46 -33.26 -24.07
N VAL A 187 12.73 -33.15 -22.98
CA VAL A 187 11.61 -34.04 -22.65
C VAL A 187 10.31 -33.24 -22.62
N PRO A 188 9.17 -33.84 -23.02
CA PRO A 188 7.87 -33.20 -22.85
C PRO A 188 7.62 -32.85 -21.38
N ARG A 189 7.23 -31.61 -21.12
CA ARG A 189 6.85 -31.17 -19.78
C ARG A 189 5.52 -31.80 -19.39
N THR A 190 5.44 -32.35 -18.18
CA THR A 190 4.23 -33.00 -17.64
C THR A 190 3.51 -32.14 -16.59
N THR A 191 4.23 -31.22 -15.95
CA THR A 191 3.71 -30.28 -14.96
C THR A 191 3.78 -28.86 -15.52
N PHE A 192 2.62 -28.22 -15.68
CA PHE A 192 2.56 -26.88 -16.25
C PHE A 192 2.48 -25.83 -15.12
N PRO A 193 3.33 -24.79 -15.16
CA PRO A 193 3.21 -23.67 -14.24
C PRO A 193 1.87 -22.93 -14.46
N PRO A 194 1.33 -22.28 -13.42
CA PRO A 194 0.14 -21.46 -13.56
C PRO A 194 0.30 -20.41 -14.67
N GLN A 195 -0.71 -20.33 -15.54
CA GLN A 195 -0.75 -19.37 -16.65
C GLN A 195 -1.67 -18.17 -16.37
N ARG A 196 -2.54 -18.29 -15.35
CA ARG A 196 -3.47 -17.25 -14.91
C ARG A 196 -3.32 -17.07 -13.41
N CYS A 197 -3.02 -15.85 -13.00
CA CYS A 197 -2.79 -15.47 -11.60
C CYS A 197 -3.42 -14.11 -11.31
N TRP A 198 -3.55 -13.78 -10.02
CA TRP A 198 -4.13 -12.54 -9.54
C TRP A 198 -3.13 -11.78 -8.68
N GLY A 199 -2.79 -10.57 -9.13
CA GLY A 199 -2.03 -9.61 -8.35
C GLY A 199 -2.97 -8.83 -7.42
N ASN A 200 -2.46 -8.36 -6.29
CA ASN A 200 -3.22 -7.61 -5.31
C ASN A 200 -2.36 -6.47 -4.72
N GLU A 201 -2.96 -5.31 -4.48
CA GLU A 201 -2.31 -4.18 -3.82
C GLU A 201 -3.33 -3.34 -3.05
N LYS A 202 -2.95 -2.86 -1.87
CA LYS A 202 -3.75 -1.93 -1.06
C LYS A 202 -3.34 -0.48 -1.34
N SER A 203 -4.27 0.45 -1.14
CA SER A 203 -4.00 1.89 -1.19
C SER A 203 -2.85 2.27 -0.25
N LYS A 204 -1.93 3.10 -0.76
CA LYS A 204 -0.83 3.68 0.02
C LYS A 204 -1.05 5.15 0.34
N ASP A 205 -1.84 5.82 -0.49
CA ASP A 205 -2.14 7.24 -0.35
C ASP A 205 -3.26 7.48 0.66
N ILE A 206 -3.19 8.62 1.35
CA ILE A 206 -4.22 9.08 2.28
C ILE A 206 -5.30 9.80 1.49
N LEU A 207 -6.40 9.09 1.26
CA LEU A 207 -7.56 9.56 0.50
C LEU A 207 -8.60 10.13 1.46
N THR A 208 -8.71 11.45 1.51
CA THR A 208 -9.68 12.14 2.36
C THR A 208 -10.31 13.32 1.63
N ALA A 209 -11.56 13.61 1.95
CA ALA A 209 -12.27 14.80 1.47
C ALA A 209 -13.19 15.37 2.55
N SER A 210 -13.59 16.63 2.37
CA SER A 210 -14.59 17.27 3.23
C SER A 210 -15.64 17.99 2.39
N SER A 211 -16.89 17.93 2.85
CA SER A 211 -18.04 18.60 2.24
C SER A 211 -18.37 19.94 2.92
N VAL A 212 -17.69 20.27 4.04
CA VAL A 212 -17.91 21.48 4.86
C VAL A 212 -17.97 22.77 4.04
N ARG A 213 -17.08 22.93 3.05
CA ARG A 213 -17.01 24.16 2.24
C ARG A 213 -18.19 24.33 1.29
N TYR A 214 -18.89 23.26 0.94
CA TYR A 214 -20.04 23.30 0.05
C TYR A 214 -21.36 23.58 0.79
N GLY A 215 -21.38 23.45 2.13
CA GLY A 215 -22.58 23.66 2.94
C GLY A 215 -23.65 22.58 2.80
N THR A 216 -23.40 21.58 1.95
CA THR A 216 -24.23 20.40 1.73
C THR A 216 -23.34 19.18 1.81
N ASP A 217 -23.79 18.13 2.48
CA ASP A 217 -22.99 16.92 2.69
C ASP A 217 -23.01 16.00 1.46
N ILE A 218 -22.32 16.46 0.41
CA ILE A 218 -22.22 15.80 -0.89
C ILE A 218 -20.75 15.84 -1.35
N ILE A 219 -20.22 14.68 -1.69
CA ILE A 219 -18.96 14.52 -2.42
C ILE A 219 -19.31 13.97 -3.80
N LYS A 220 -18.92 14.70 -4.84
CA LYS A 220 -19.26 14.37 -6.22
C LYS A 220 -18.02 14.35 -7.12
N ASP A 221 -17.96 13.35 -8.00
CA ASP A 221 -16.90 13.14 -9.00
C ASP A 221 -15.49 13.20 -8.40
N HIS A 222 -15.34 12.72 -7.15
CA HIS A 222 -14.05 12.75 -6.46
C HIS A 222 -13.14 11.66 -7.02
N VAL A 223 -11.95 12.05 -7.49
CA VAL A 223 -10.96 11.11 -8.01
C VAL A 223 -10.27 10.42 -6.83
N LEU A 224 -10.49 9.11 -6.69
CA LEU A 224 -9.83 8.30 -5.67
C LEU A 224 -8.42 7.90 -6.09
N THR A 225 -8.27 7.41 -7.32
CA THR A 225 -6.98 6.95 -7.85
C THR A 225 -6.98 6.99 -9.37
N ILE A 226 -5.79 6.95 -9.94
CA ILE A 226 -5.54 6.97 -11.37
C ILE A 226 -4.74 5.73 -11.71
N VAL A 227 -5.28 4.89 -12.59
CA VAL A 227 -4.51 3.83 -13.22
C VAL A 227 -3.86 4.42 -14.47
N PRO A 228 -2.52 4.58 -14.50
CA PRO A 228 -1.85 5.25 -15.60
C PRO A 228 -1.94 4.40 -16.88
N TRP A 229 -1.93 5.08 -18.02
CA TRP A 229 -1.83 4.44 -19.33
C TRP A 229 -0.62 3.50 -19.37
N HIS A 230 -0.77 2.34 -20.03
CA HIS A 230 0.18 1.23 -19.99
C HIS A 230 0.44 0.63 -18.60
N SER A 231 -0.48 0.80 -17.63
CA SER A 231 -0.42 -0.02 -16.43
C SER A 231 -0.72 -1.48 -16.76
N TRP A 232 0.21 -2.36 -16.38
CA TRP A 232 0.06 -3.81 -16.45
C TRP A 232 -1.10 -4.34 -15.59
N LYS A 233 -1.66 -3.52 -14.68
CA LYS A 233 -2.83 -3.87 -13.88
C LYS A 233 -4.09 -4.08 -14.72
N ILE A 234 -4.19 -3.52 -15.92
CA ILE A 234 -5.35 -3.75 -16.82
C ILE A 234 -4.91 -4.45 -18.11
N THR A 235 -4.11 -5.52 -18.00
CA THR A 235 -3.78 -6.37 -19.17
C THR A 235 -4.97 -7.20 -19.65
N THR A 236 -5.82 -7.66 -18.74
CA THR A 236 -7.03 -8.45 -19.05
C THR A 236 -8.22 -7.86 -18.34
N LYS A 237 -8.24 -7.97 -17.01
CA LYS A 237 -9.34 -7.50 -16.17
C LYS A 237 -8.78 -7.00 -14.85
N TYR A 238 -9.35 -5.90 -14.40
CA TYR A 238 -8.98 -5.19 -13.17
C TYR A 238 -10.20 -5.05 -12.27
N SER A 239 -9.98 -5.04 -10.97
CA SER A 239 -10.99 -4.79 -9.97
C SER A 239 -10.44 -3.88 -8.89
N ILE A 240 -11.31 -3.03 -8.35
CA ILE A 240 -11.03 -2.21 -7.18
C ILE A 240 -12.21 -2.31 -6.21
N LEU A 241 -11.91 -2.66 -4.96
CA LEU A 241 -12.84 -2.58 -3.83
C LEU A 241 -12.52 -1.34 -3.04
N VAL A 242 -13.46 -0.40 -2.96
CA VAL A 242 -13.34 0.81 -2.16
C VAL A 242 -14.08 0.63 -0.85
N LYS A 243 -13.45 1.04 0.25
CA LYS A 243 -14.02 1.13 1.58
C LYS A 243 -14.16 2.58 1.97
N GLN A 244 -15.34 3.00 2.40
CA GLN A 244 -15.67 4.36 2.79
C GLN A 244 -15.86 4.44 4.31
N TYR A 245 -15.33 5.53 4.89
CA TYR A 245 -15.38 5.81 6.33
C TYR A 245 -15.86 7.24 6.57
N ALA A 246 -16.80 7.39 7.51
CA ALA A 246 -17.13 8.66 8.14
C ALA A 246 -16.08 9.00 9.19
N LEU A 247 -15.52 10.21 9.10
CA LEU A 247 -14.54 10.71 10.06
C LEU A 247 -15.15 11.72 11.04
N SER A 248 -14.56 11.79 12.23
CA SER A 248 -14.67 12.99 13.07
C SER A 248 -13.79 14.11 12.48
N LYS A 249 -13.98 15.34 12.95
CA LYS A 249 -13.16 16.46 12.52
C LYS A 249 -11.68 16.24 12.90
N GLU A 250 -11.45 15.75 14.11
CA GLU A 250 -10.15 15.48 14.69
C GLU A 250 -9.42 14.38 13.89
N ALA A 251 -10.14 13.31 13.52
CA ALA A 251 -9.61 12.26 12.67
C ALA A 251 -9.20 12.80 11.29
N TYR A 252 -10.03 13.64 10.68
CA TYR A 252 -9.72 14.27 9.40
C TYR A 252 -8.48 15.16 9.49
N GLU A 253 -8.39 15.99 10.52
CA GLU A 253 -7.24 16.86 10.78
C GLU A 253 -5.96 16.05 11.01
N TYR A 254 -6.04 14.92 11.71
CA TYR A 254 -4.93 13.98 11.88
C TYR A 254 -4.46 13.43 10.53
N PHE A 255 -5.36 12.86 9.72
CA PHE A 255 -4.98 12.28 8.41
C PHE A 255 -4.43 13.34 7.44
N GLN A 256 -4.92 14.58 7.50
CA GLN A 256 -4.37 15.70 6.73
C GLN A 256 -2.94 16.06 7.19
N GLN A 257 -2.63 15.94 8.49
CA GLN A 257 -1.26 16.12 8.99
C GLN A 257 -0.35 14.98 8.55
N VAL A 258 -0.80 13.72 8.62
CA VAL A 258 -0.04 12.57 8.14
C VAL A 258 0.27 12.74 6.65
N LYS A 259 -0.73 13.08 5.83
CA LYS A 259 -0.56 13.34 4.40
C LYS A 259 0.51 14.40 4.10
N ARG A 260 0.45 15.54 4.78
CA ARG A 260 1.46 16.61 4.65
C ARG A 260 2.87 16.13 5.01
N ASN A 261 2.98 15.25 5.99
CA ASN A 261 4.26 14.75 6.48
C ASN A 261 4.81 13.55 5.70
N SER A 262 3.99 12.84 4.90
CA SER A 262 4.42 11.62 4.20
C SER A 262 4.40 11.74 2.68
N GLU A 263 3.44 12.47 2.11
CA GLU A 263 3.21 12.56 0.66
C GLU A 263 3.65 13.90 0.06
N GLU A 264 3.61 14.98 0.84
CA GLU A 264 3.87 16.35 0.38
C GLU A 264 5.30 16.83 0.71
N LEU A 265 6.22 15.90 1.05
CA LEU A 265 7.64 16.19 1.29
C LEU A 265 8.51 15.79 0.08
N GLY A 266 9.36 16.69 -0.39
CA GLY A 266 10.25 16.47 -1.54
C GLY A 266 10.89 17.71 -2.18
N SER A 267 10.52 18.93 -1.79
CA SER A 267 11.02 20.21 -2.29
C SER A 267 11.75 21.03 -1.22
N LEU A 268 12.64 21.93 -1.65
CA LEU A 268 13.41 22.83 -0.76
C LEU A 268 12.52 23.83 0.01
N PHE A 269 11.27 24.01 -0.42
CA PHE A 269 10.31 24.98 0.14
C PHE A 269 9.15 24.32 0.87
N ASP A 270 9.23 23.01 1.12
CA ASP A 270 8.15 22.32 1.79
C ASP A 270 8.03 22.76 3.25
N PRO A 271 6.80 22.81 3.77
CA PRO A 271 6.58 23.11 5.18
C PRO A 271 7.32 22.10 6.05
N GLN A 272 7.89 22.58 7.16
CA GLN A 272 8.53 21.70 8.13
C GLN A 272 7.50 20.69 8.67
N PRO A 273 7.83 19.39 8.75
CA PRO A 273 6.91 18.39 9.27
C PRO A 273 6.43 18.76 10.68
N VAL A 274 5.12 18.71 10.87
CA VAL A 274 4.47 19.02 12.16
C VAL A 274 4.42 17.76 13.01
N GLU A 275 4.51 17.88 14.33
CA GLU A 275 4.31 16.75 15.24
C GLU A 275 2.91 16.14 15.04
N LEU A 276 2.86 14.82 14.84
CA LEU A 276 1.61 14.08 14.67
C LEU A 276 1.01 13.79 16.05
N ALA A 277 0.04 14.59 16.46
CA ALA A 277 -0.73 14.34 17.67
C ALA A 277 -1.99 13.52 17.32
N GLY A 278 -1.94 12.21 17.64
CA GLY A 278 -3.10 11.33 17.59
C GLY A 278 -4.03 11.49 18.81
N ASN A 279 -4.98 10.57 18.96
CA ASN A 279 -5.84 10.48 20.14
C ASN A 279 -5.46 9.32 21.08
N ILE A 280 -4.25 8.77 20.94
CA ILE A 280 -3.74 7.64 21.73
C ILE A 280 -2.53 8.13 22.53
N TYR A 281 -2.48 7.80 23.81
CA TYR A 281 -1.43 8.24 24.71
C TYR A 281 -0.96 7.12 25.64
N TYR A 282 0.32 7.18 26.02
CA TYR A 282 0.86 6.32 27.06
C TYR A 282 0.42 6.81 28.44
N VAL A 283 -0.19 5.94 29.25
CA VAL A 283 -0.82 6.33 30.53
C VAL A 283 0.19 6.84 31.55
N ASP A 284 1.37 6.23 31.64
CA ASP A 284 2.35 6.61 32.67
C ASP A 284 3.23 7.80 32.25
N ALA A 285 3.32 8.09 30.94
CA ALA A 285 3.99 9.28 30.40
C ALA A 285 3.25 9.80 29.15
N PRO A 286 2.20 10.62 29.33
CA PRO A 286 1.36 11.11 28.22
C PRO A 286 2.07 11.96 27.17
N ASN A 287 3.29 12.43 27.47
CA ASN A 287 4.12 13.17 26.53
C ASN A 287 4.99 12.26 25.64
N GLU A 288 4.98 10.93 25.85
CA GLU A 288 5.62 9.97 24.93
C GLU A 288 4.81 9.92 23.63
N PRO A 289 5.41 10.22 22.46
CA PRO A 289 4.72 10.14 21.18
C PRO A 289 4.13 8.76 20.88
N VAL A 290 2.91 8.75 20.34
CA VAL A 290 2.24 7.58 19.76
C VAL A 290 1.73 7.97 18.39
N VAL A 291 1.99 7.14 17.38
CA VAL A 291 1.51 7.36 16.02
C VAL A 291 0.22 6.57 15.84
N GLY A 292 -0.83 7.21 15.38
CA GLY A 292 -2.12 6.57 15.12
C GLY A 292 -3.30 7.42 15.54
N PHE A 293 -4.45 7.10 14.98
CA PHE A 293 -5.72 7.68 15.41
C PHE A 293 -6.76 6.57 15.47
N PHE A 294 -7.33 6.37 16.65
CA PHE A 294 -8.41 5.41 16.86
C PHE A 294 -9.75 6.04 16.50
N GLY A 295 -10.44 5.45 15.52
CA GLY A 295 -11.81 5.81 15.12
C GLY A 295 -12.76 4.62 15.26
N ALA A 296 -14.07 4.91 15.30
CA ALA A 296 -15.12 3.91 15.38
C ALA A 296 -16.30 4.25 14.46
N GLY A 297 -16.88 3.26 13.79
CA GLY A 297 -18.04 3.47 12.94
C GLY A 297 -18.36 2.32 11.99
N SER A 298 -19.38 2.50 11.16
CA SER A 298 -19.69 1.55 10.09
C SER A 298 -18.77 1.77 8.88
N VAL A 299 -18.63 0.75 8.03
CA VAL A 299 -17.88 0.84 6.79
C VAL A 299 -18.80 0.43 5.65
N HIS A 300 -18.83 1.21 4.57
CA HIS A 300 -19.50 0.83 3.34
C HIS A 300 -18.47 0.49 2.28
N GLU A 301 -18.71 -0.61 1.57
CA GLU A 301 -17.78 -1.12 0.56
C GLU A 301 -18.49 -1.27 -0.78
N GLN A 302 -17.81 -0.94 -1.87
CA GLN A 302 -18.29 -1.16 -3.23
C GLN A 302 -17.13 -1.62 -4.12
N ARG A 303 -17.41 -2.63 -4.96
CA ARG A 303 -16.45 -3.18 -5.91
C ARG A 303 -16.91 -2.90 -7.34
N ILE A 304 -15.96 -2.53 -8.18
CA ILE A 304 -16.16 -2.48 -9.63
C ILE A 304 -15.11 -3.33 -10.36
N PHE A 305 -15.40 -3.61 -11.62
CA PHE A 305 -14.48 -4.25 -12.56
C PHE A 305 -14.29 -3.37 -13.79
N ILE A 306 -13.12 -3.48 -14.39
CA ILE A 306 -12.76 -2.83 -15.65
C ILE A 306 -12.11 -3.90 -16.52
N ASP A 307 -12.76 -4.26 -17.62
CA ASP A 307 -12.17 -5.13 -18.63
C ASP A 307 -11.33 -4.29 -19.60
N ASN A 308 -10.18 -4.84 -20.04
CA ASN A 308 -9.35 -4.17 -21.03
C ASN A 308 -10.14 -3.85 -22.31
N LEU A 309 -11.10 -4.72 -22.67
CA LEU A 309 -11.96 -4.55 -23.84
C LEU A 309 -12.88 -3.31 -23.77
N GLU A 310 -13.09 -2.74 -22.58
CA GLU A 310 -13.86 -1.50 -22.38
C GLU A 310 -13.01 -0.24 -22.59
N LEU A 311 -11.69 -0.37 -22.67
CA LEU A 311 -10.75 0.74 -22.77
C LEU A 311 -10.31 0.99 -24.22
N ARG A 312 -10.15 2.27 -24.57
CA ARG A 312 -9.55 2.67 -25.84
C ARG A 312 -8.01 2.68 -25.72
N ASN A 313 -7.34 2.13 -26.72
CA ASN A 313 -5.88 2.17 -26.86
C ASN A 313 -5.10 1.67 -25.62
N TRP A 314 -5.64 0.69 -24.90
CA TRP A 314 -4.98 0.10 -23.73
C TRP A 314 -4.05 -1.05 -24.14
N ASP A 315 -2.96 -0.70 -24.82
CA ASP A 315 -2.00 -1.66 -25.34
C ASP A 315 -0.82 -1.82 -24.38
N TYR A 316 -1.02 -2.59 -23.31
CA TYR A 316 0.11 -3.03 -22.49
C TYR A 316 0.77 -4.25 -23.12
N ASN A 317 2.00 -4.09 -23.62
CA ASN A 317 2.79 -5.19 -24.12
C ASN A 317 3.92 -5.54 -23.14
N TRP A 318 3.83 -6.73 -22.54
CA TRP A 318 4.94 -7.29 -21.76
C TRP A 318 5.92 -7.99 -22.70
N GLU A 319 7.10 -7.42 -22.89
CA GLU A 319 8.13 -8.06 -23.71
C GLU A 319 8.76 -9.26 -22.99
N CYS A 320 8.52 -10.45 -23.56
CA CYS A 320 9.22 -11.68 -23.20
C CYS A 320 10.43 -11.87 -24.13
N VAL A 321 11.62 -11.51 -23.63
CA VAL A 321 12.87 -11.72 -24.38
C VAL A 321 13.14 -13.21 -24.50
N THR A 322 13.01 -13.72 -25.72
CA THR A 322 13.31 -15.10 -26.07
C THR A 322 14.59 -15.20 -26.89
N ARG A 323 15.20 -16.38 -26.87
CA ARG A 323 16.39 -16.69 -27.66
C ARG A 323 16.21 -18.03 -28.36
N LYS A 324 16.38 -18.00 -29.68
CA LYS A 324 16.57 -19.21 -30.48
C LYS A 324 17.98 -19.74 -30.24
N VAL A 325 18.08 -20.96 -29.73
CA VAL A 325 19.33 -21.63 -29.37
C VAL A 325 19.55 -22.81 -30.33
N PRO A 326 20.71 -22.90 -31.00
CA PRO A 326 21.09 -24.07 -31.79
C PRO A 326 21.58 -25.25 -30.92
N VAL A 327 21.53 -26.47 -31.47
CA VAL A 327 21.89 -27.72 -30.78
C VAL A 327 23.27 -27.74 -30.14
N ASP A 328 24.27 -27.12 -30.78
CA ASP A 328 25.66 -27.05 -30.26
C ASP A 328 25.80 -26.22 -28.97
N SER A 329 24.76 -25.47 -28.62
CA SER A 329 24.72 -24.53 -27.50
C SER A 329 23.73 -24.93 -26.41
N PHE A 330 23.01 -26.05 -26.56
CA PHE A 330 21.98 -26.48 -25.61
C PHE A 330 22.52 -26.64 -24.19
N GLU A 331 23.67 -27.28 -24.04
CA GLU A 331 24.26 -27.50 -22.71
C GLU A 331 24.64 -26.19 -22.03
N TYR A 332 25.19 -25.24 -22.79
CA TYR A 332 25.56 -23.93 -22.25
C TYR A 332 24.34 -23.12 -21.78
N TYR A 333 23.24 -23.13 -22.53
CA TYR A 333 22.06 -22.33 -22.19
C TYR A 333 21.12 -23.03 -21.22
N PHE A 334 20.77 -24.28 -21.47
CA PHE A 334 19.75 -25.01 -20.72
C PHE A 334 20.36 -25.89 -19.63
N GLY A 335 21.45 -26.61 -19.92
CA GLY A 335 22.14 -27.47 -18.94
C GLY A 335 22.72 -26.68 -17.76
N GLN A 336 23.23 -25.47 -18.03
CA GLN A 336 23.70 -24.54 -16.99
C GLN A 336 22.59 -23.63 -16.42
N GLY A 337 21.32 -23.80 -16.84
CA GLY A 337 20.19 -23.02 -16.33
C GLY A 337 20.22 -21.51 -16.67
N ARG A 338 20.91 -21.11 -17.75
CA ARG A 338 20.97 -19.69 -18.19
C ARG A 338 19.69 -19.22 -18.86
N LEU A 339 18.97 -20.14 -19.49
CA LEU A 339 17.66 -19.92 -20.08
C LEU A 339 16.72 -21.04 -19.61
N ALA A 340 15.47 -20.70 -19.35
CA ALA A 340 14.45 -21.72 -19.22
C ALA A 340 13.94 -22.11 -20.60
N PRO A 341 13.91 -23.41 -20.95
CA PRO A 341 13.35 -23.85 -22.21
C PRO A 341 11.82 -23.78 -22.17
N PHE A 342 11.20 -23.43 -23.30
CA PHE A 342 9.73 -23.47 -23.41
C PHE A 342 9.23 -24.15 -24.69
N SER A 343 10.07 -24.23 -25.74
CA SER A 343 9.74 -24.94 -26.97
C SER A 343 11.00 -25.54 -27.58
N TYR A 344 10.88 -26.71 -28.21
CA TYR A 344 11.95 -27.38 -28.96
C TYR A 344 11.38 -27.91 -30.28
N ASN A 345 12.07 -27.63 -31.39
CA ASN A 345 11.71 -28.12 -32.70
C ASN A 345 12.77 -29.13 -33.19
N PRO A 346 12.44 -30.43 -33.26
CA PRO A 346 13.40 -31.46 -33.66
C PRO A 346 13.74 -31.41 -35.15
N LEU A 347 12.92 -30.77 -36.00
CA LEU A 347 13.16 -30.70 -37.45
C LEU A 347 14.25 -29.70 -37.82
N ASP A 348 14.35 -28.58 -37.11
CA ASP A 348 15.37 -27.54 -37.33
C ASP A 348 16.47 -27.55 -36.24
N THR A 349 16.44 -28.54 -35.35
CA THR A 349 17.36 -28.76 -34.23
C THR A 349 17.60 -27.52 -33.37
N THR A 350 16.55 -26.72 -33.18
CA THR A 350 16.61 -25.51 -32.36
C THR A 350 15.61 -25.52 -31.23
N ALA A 351 15.97 -24.88 -30.13
CA ALA A 351 15.12 -24.67 -28.98
C ALA A 351 14.93 -23.17 -28.72
N GLN A 352 13.80 -22.82 -28.14
CA GLN A 352 13.51 -21.47 -27.68
C GLN A 352 13.67 -21.43 -26.16
N GLY A 353 14.52 -20.53 -25.71
CA GLY A 353 14.75 -20.25 -24.30
C GLY A 353 14.31 -18.84 -23.91
N LEU A 354 14.00 -18.64 -22.63
CA LEU A 354 13.64 -17.35 -22.06
C LEU A 354 14.54 -16.99 -20.88
N TYR A 355 14.81 -15.69 -20.73
CA TYR A 355 15.57 -15.16 -19.60
C TYR A 355 14.71 -14.96 -18.35
N ASN A 356 13.44 -14.56 -18.53
CA ASN A 356 12.54 -14.18 -17.43
C ASN A 356 11.44 -15.21 -17.22
N LEU A 357 11.54 -16.01 -16.15
CA LEU A 357 10.59 -17.08 -15.84
C LEU A 357 9.14 -16.60 -15.70
N HIS A 358 8.91 -15.35 -15.32
CA HIS A 358 7.58 -14.74 -15.22
C HIS A 358 6.77 -14.78 -16.53
N CYS A 359 7.44 -14.94 -17.68
CA CYS A 359 6.82 -15.09 -18.99
C CYS A 359 6.14 -16.44 -19.18
N ILE A 360 6.58 -17.46 -18.44
CA ILE A 360 6.02 -18.82 -18.50
C ILE A 360 5.34 -19.26 -17.22
N ASP A 361 5.56 -18.55 -16.10
CA ASP A 361 4.98 -18.86 -14.81
C ASP A 361 4.50 -17.57 -14.15
N CYS A 362 3.18 -17.37 -14.13
CA CYS A 362 2.59 -16.19 -13.52
C CYS A 362 2.71 -16.19 -11.99
N SER A 363 2.89 -17.37 -11.36
CA SER A 363 2.89 -17.51 -9.90
C SER A 363 4.10 -16.84 -9.24
N LEU A 364 5.14 -16.59 -10.03
CA LEU A 364 6.33 -15.86 -9.62
C LEU A 364 6.08 -14.36 -9.39
N ARG A 365 4.88 -13.83 -9.71
CA ARG A 365 4.49 -12.43 -9.48
C ARG A 365 3.14 -12.25 -8.83
N ALA A 366 2.28 -13.25 -8.87
CA ALA A 366 0.87 -13.14 -8.53
C ALA A 366 0.37 -14.47 -7.97
N ASN A 367 -0.74 -14.45 -7.25
CA ASN A 367 -1.30 -15.66 -6.65
C ASN A 367 -2.03 -16.50 -7.72
N PRO A 368 -1.73 -17.79 -7.91
CA PRO A 368 -2.45 -18.64 -8.85
C PRO A 368 -3.86 -19.04 -8.39
N VAL A 369 -4.23 -18.71 -7.15
CA VAL A 369 -5.58 -18.97 -6.61
C VAL A 369 -6.50 -17.82 -7.00
N LYS A 370 -7.59 -18.17 -7.72
CA LYS A 370 -8.64 -17.23 -8.12
C LYS A 370 -9.36 -16.69 -6.87
N PRO A 371 -9.44 -15.35 -6.67
CA PRO A 371 -10.25 -14.78 -5.59
C PRO A 371 -11.74 -15.10 -5.76
N ASP A 372 -12.44 -15.34 -4.66
CA ASP A 372 -13.87 -15.74 -4.68
C ASP A 372 -14.78 -14.68 -5.30
N PHE A 373 -14.44 -13.39 -5.13
CA PHE A 373 -15.17 -12.27 -5.72
C PHE A 373 -14.89 -12.08 -7.21
N TRP A 374 -13.92 -12.78 -7.80
CA TRP A 374 -13.47 -12.52 -9.17
C TRP A 374 -14.47 -13.10 -10.17
N GLU A 375 -15.19 -12.24 -10.87
CA GLU A 375 -16.20 -12.65 -11.87
C GLU A 375 -15.58 -13.01 -13.22
#